data_AF-A0A350Q6P8-F1
#
_entry.id   AF-A0A350Q6P8-F1
#
_cell.length_a   1.000
_cell.length_b   1.000
_cell.length_c   1.000
_cell.angle_alpha   90.00
_cell.angle_beta   90.00
_cell.angle_gamma   90.00
#
_symmetry.space_group_name_H-M   'P 1'
#
loop_
_entity.id
_entity.type
_entity.pdbx_description
1 polymer ?
#
loop_
_entity_poly.entity_id
_entity_poly.type
_entity_poly.pdbx_seq_one_letter_code
_entity_poly.pdbx_strand_id
1 'polypeptide(L)'
;MKEIEERVEVLTVRQAGDRLDVYVAGNSDLSRARVQGLVADGRVRVDGQVARKADRLEVGQEIEVRVPPPEKLEAQPEDLELDVLFEDPSLLVVNK
;
A
#
# COMPACT_ATOMS: atom_id res chain seq x y z
N MET A 1 -25.75 5.30 -6.42
CA MET A 1 -24.43 5.86 -6.78
C MET A 1 -23.67 6.05 -5.49
N LYS A 2 -22.61 5.29 -5.23
CA LYS A 2 -21.75 5.56 -4.07
C LYS A 2 -20.73 6.60 -4.53
N GLU A 3 -20.83 7.82 -4.01
CA GLU A 3 -19.69 8.73 -3.97
C GLU A 3 -18.55 7.94 -3.33
N ILE A 4 -17.49 7.67 -4.11
CA ILE A 4 -16.28 7.10 -3.54
C ILE A 4 -15.46 8.33 -3.17
N GLU A 5 -15.40 8.63 -1.87
CA GLU A 5 -14.59 9.71 -1.33
C GLU A 5 -13.13 9.26 -1.17
N GLU A 6 -12.21 10.22 -1.16
CA GLU A 6 -10.81 9.95 -0.76
C GLU A 6 -10.81 9.34 0.65
N ARG A 7 -10.15 8.21 0.82
CA ARG A 7 -10.00 7.56 2.13
C ARG A 7 -8.55 7.64 2.59
N VAL A 8 -8.38 7.88 3.89
CA VAL A 8 -7.07 7.85 4.54
C VAL A 8 -7.00 6.60 5.42
N GLU A 9 -5.98 5.78 5.19
CA GLU A 9 -5.66 4.62 6.01
C GLU A 9 -4.40 4.89 6.82
N VAL A 10 -4.43 4.53 8.11
CA VAL A 10 -3.29 4.68 9.02
C VAL A 10 -2.86 3.31 9.52
N LEU A 11 -1.60 2.98 9.31
CA LEU A 11 -1.00 1.70 9.69
C LEU A 11 0.17 1.95 10.64
N THR A 12 0.15 1.33 11.82
CA THR A 12 1.29 1.36 12.73
C THR A 12 2.26 0.22 12.39
N VAL A 13 3.55 0.54 12.28
CA VAL A 13 4.59 -0.46 12.02
C VAL A 13 4.82 -1.32 13.27
N ARG A 14 4.50 -2.61 13.17
CA ARG A 14 4.70 -3.58 14.25
C ARG A 14 5.96 -4.41 14.10
N GLN A 15 6.56 -4.43 12.91
CA GLN A 15 7.77 -5.17 12.60
C GLN A 15 8.70 -4.28 11.77
N ALA A 16 9.97 -4.21 12.17
CA ALA A 16 10.98 -3.44 11.45
C ALA A 16 11.65 -4.26 10.36
N GLY A 17 12.24 -3.57 9.39
CA GLY A 17 13.10 -4.16 8.36
C GLY A 17 12.41 -4.44 7.03
N ASP A 18 11.09 -4.40 7.00
CA ASP A 18 10.33 -4.45 5.76
C ASP A 18 10.39 -3.12 5.02
N ARG A 19 10.30 -3.22 3.69
CA ARG A 19 10.11 -2.06 2.83
C ARG A 19 8.69 -1.56 2.95
N LEU A 20 8.50 -0.24 2.89
CA LEU A 20 7.19 0.40 2.88
C LEU A 20 6.20 -0.26 1.92
N ASP A 21 6.59 -0.54 0.68
CA ASP A 21 5.69 -1.12 -0.32
C ASP A 21 5.23 -2.55 0.02
N VAL A 22 6.09 -3.32 0.68
CA VAL A 22 5.79 -4.69 1.12
C VAL A 22 4.91 -4.66 2.37
N TYR A 23 5.28 -3.83 3.34
CA TYR A 23 4.55 -3.72 4.60
C TYR A 23 3.11 -3.24 4.39
N VAL A 24 2.92 -2.17 3.61
CA VAL A 24 1.58 -1.64 3.34
C VAL A 24 0.74 -2.64 2.56
N ALA A 25 1.28 -3.29 1.53
CA ALA A 25 0.53 -4.28 0.75
C ALA A 25 0.14 -5.53 1.58
N GLY A 26 0.95 -5.93 2.56
CA GLY A 26 0.62 -7.04 3.46
C GLY A 26 -0.31 -6.68 4.61
N ASN A 27 -0.51 -5.39 4.90
CA ASN A 27 -1.31 -4.91 6.03
C ASN A 27 -2.51 -4.03 5.60
N SER A 28 -2.79 -3.93 4.30
CA SER A 28 -3.94 -3.19 3.75
C SER A 28 -4.58 -3.98 2.60
N ASP A 29 -5.75 -3.52 2.15
CA ASP A 29 -6.45 -4.10 0.99
C ASP A 29 -5.85 -3.64 -0.36
N LEU A 30 -4.69 -2.98 -0.35
CA LEU A 30 -4.07 -2.41 -1.54
C LEU A 30 -3.06 -3.39 -2.15
N SER A 31 -3.17 -3.63 -3.46
CA SER A 31 -2.13 -4.36 -4.19
C SER A 31 -0.80 -3.62 -4.14
N ARG A 32 0.31 -4.35 -4.22
CA ARG A 32 1.66 -3.75 -4.25
C ARG A 32 1.83 -2.71 -5.36
N ALA A 33 1.26 -2.95 -6.54
CA ALA A 33 1.30 -2.01 -7.66
C ALA A 33 0.56 -0.69 -7.32
N ARG A 34 -0.60 -0.81 -6.66
CA ARG A 34 -1.35 0.35 -6.18
C ARG A 34 -0.56 1.14 -5.15
N VAL A 35 0.03 0.47 -4.15
CA VAL A 35 0.88 1.11 -3.14
C VAL A 35 2.06 1.84 -3.80
N GLN A 36 2.74 1.23 -4.77
CA GLN A 36 3.86 1.87 -5.47
C GLN A 36 3.44 3.14 -6.22
N GLY A 37 2.26 3.14 -6.84
CA GLY A 37 1.67 4.32 -7.47
C GLY A 37 1.40 5.42 -6.44
N LEU A 38 0.74 5.08 -5.32
CA LEU A 38 0.46 6.04 -4.24
C LEU A 38 1.75 6.63 -3.64
N VAL A 39 2.79 5.82 -3.47
CA VAL A 39 4.09 6.29 -3.01
C VAL A 39 4.74 7.22 -4.03
N ALA A 40 4.69 6.89 -5.33
CA ALA A 40 5.20 7.75 -6.40
C ALA A 40 4.46 9.09 -6.48
N ASP A 41 3.16 9.08 -6.19
CA ASP A 41 2.31 10.28 -6.11
C ASP A 41 2.52 11.09 -4.81
N GLY A 42 3.40 10.65 -3.91
CA GLY A 42 3.62 11.30 -2.61
C GLY A 42 2.42 11.21 -1.64
N ARG A 43 1.53 10.24 -1.88
CA ARG A 43 0.32 9.99 -1.09
C ARG A 43 0.54 9.06 0.10
N VAL A 44 1.77 8.55 0.26
CA VAL A 44 2.16 7.75 1.43
C VAL A 44 3.15 8.53 2.26
N ARG A 45 2.89 8.62 3.56
CA ARG A 45 3.74 9.29 4.54
C ARG A 45 4.10 8.33 5.66
N VAL A 46 5.31 8.48 6.18
CA VAL A 46 5.80 7.79 7.38
C VAL A 46 6.16 8.88 8.38
N ASP A 47 5.56 8.84 9.58
CA ASP A 47 5.72 9.84 10.64
C ASP A 47 5.52 11.29 10.13
N GLY A 48 4.56 11.47 9.22
CA GLY A 48 4.25 12.76 8.60
C GLY A 48 5.17 13.19 7.45
N GLN A 49 6.21 12.43 7.12
CA GLN A 49 7.12 12.72 6.00
C GLN A 49 6.78 11.88 4.76
N VAL A 50 6.87 12.46 3.57
CA VAL A 50 6.67 11.69 2.31
C VAL A 50 7.73 10.60 2.22
N ALA A 51 7.27 9.35 2.21
CA ALA A 51 8.15 8.20 2.21
C ALA A 51 8.41 7.69 0.78
N ARG A 52 9.54 7.03 0.57
CA ARG A 52 9.87 6.34 -0.67
C ARG A 52 9.55 4.87 -0.55
N LYS A 53 9.28 4.23 -1.69
CA LYS A 53 8.83 2.82 -1.73
C LYS A 53 9.84 1.83 -1.14
N ALA A 54 11.11 2.20 -1.13
CA ALA A 54 12.22 1.39 -0.64
C ALA A 54 12.68 1.78 0.77
N ASP A 55 11.99 2.73 1.42
CA ASP A 55 12.32 3.10 2.79
C ASP A 55 12.07 1.90 3.69
N ARG A 56 13.04 1.65 4.58
CA ARG A 56 12.93 0.62 5.61
C ARG A 56 12.16 1.19 6.77
N LEU A 57 11.15 0.45 7.20
CA LEU A 57 10.31 0.84 8.32
C LEU A 57 10.94 0.39 9.64
N GLU A 58 10.75 1.21 10.66
CA GLU A 58 11.09 0.96 12.04
C GLU A 58 9.81 0.72 12.86
N VAL A 59 9.91 -0.10 13.91
CA VAL A 59 8.75 -0.38 14.78
C VAL A 59 8.31 0.92 15.45
N GLY A 60 6.99 1.14 15.49
CA GLY A 60 6.38 2.31 16.10
C GLY A 60 6.17 3.48 15.13
N GLN A 61 6.68 3.39 13.90
CA GLN A 61 6.39 4.40 12.89
C GLN A 61 4.93 4.33 12.45
N GLU A 62 4.36 5.48 12.12
CA GLU A 62 3.00 5.61 11.62
C GLU A 62 3.01 5.86 10.11
N ILE A 63 2.35 4.98 9.37
CA ILE A 63 2.21 5.09 7.92
C ILE A 63 0.81 5.64 7.61
N GLU A 64 0.74 6.81 6.98
CA GLU A 64 -0.48 7.39 6.46
C GLU A 64 -0.55 7.17 4.95
N VAL A 65 -1.56 6.43 4.48
CA VAL A 65 -1.81 6.14 3.08
C VAL A 65 -3.08 6.86 2.64
N ARG A 66 -2.94 7.82 1.72
CA ARG A 66 -4.08 8.53 1.12
C ARG A 66 -4.48 7.84 -0.18
N VAL A 67 -5.63 7.18 -0.17
CA VAL A 67 -6.15 6.48 -1.34
C VAL A 67 -7.16 7.41 -2.02
N PRO A 68 -6.81 7.98 -3.19
CA PRO A 68 -7.74 8.81 -3.94
C PRO A 68 -8.88 7.93 -4.43
N PRO A 69 -10.04 8.54 -4.73
CA PRO A 69 -11.10 7.81 -5.42
C PRO A 69 -10.56 7.23 -6.74
N PRO A 70 -10.99 6.02 -7.12
CA PRO A 70 -10.67 5.49 -8.44
C PRO A 70 -11.22 6.47 -9.48
N GLU A 71 -10.37 6.91 -10.41
CA GLU A 71 -10.84 7.69 -11.55
C GLU A 71 -11.88 6.87 -12.30
N LYS A 72 -12.99 7.50 -12.70
CA LYS A 72 -14.01 6.89 -13.54
C LYS A 72 -13.41 6.65 -14.93
N LEU A 73 -12.63 5.59 -15.08
CA LEU A 73 -12.33 5.03 -16.39
C LEU A 73 -13.62 4.38 -16.88
N GLU A 74 -14.28 5.01 -17.86
CA GLU A 74 -15.16 4.28 -18.79
C GLU A 74 -14.27 3.32 -19.58
N ALA A 75 -13.87 2.22 -18.96
CA ALA A 75 -13.12 1.16 -19.58
C ALA A 75 -13.75 -0.16 -19.11
N GLN A 76 -13.96 -1.01 -20.10
CA GLN A 76 -14.51 -2.36 -20.01
C GLN A 76 -13.91 -3.15 -18.84
N PRO A 77 -14.59 -4.19 -18.35
CA PRO A 77 -14.10 -5.03 -17.25
C PRO A 77 -12.76 -5.65 -17.67
N GLU A 78 -11.66 -4.99 -17.36
CA GLU A 78 -10.37 -5.65 -17.24
C GLU A 78 -10.44 -6.36 -15.91
N ASP A 79 -10.42 -7.70 -15.97
CA ASP A 79 -10.19 -8.60 -14.84
C ASP A 79 -8.93 -8.17 -14.09
N LEU A 80 -9.09 -7.20 -13.20
CA LEU A 80 -8.38 -7.21 -11.94
C LEU A 80 -9.19 -8.12 -11.04
N GLU A 81 -9.14 -9.43 -11.35
CA GLU A 81 -9.27 -10.49 -10.36
C GLU A 81 -8.22 -10.19 -9.29
N LEU A 82 -8.58 -9.34 -8.33
CA LEU A 82 -7.97 -9.36 -7.02
C LEU A 82 -8.51 -10.64 -6.40
N ASP A 83 -7.89 -11.74 -6.83
CA ASP A 83 -7.87 -13.01 -6.15
C ASP A 83 -7.14 -12.72 -4.84
N VAL A 84 -7.85 -12.10 -3.88
CA VAL A 84 -7.40 -11.96 -2.50
C VAL A 84 -7.56 -13.34 -1.85
N LEU A 85 -6.94 -14.34 -2.47
CA LEU A 85 -6.46 -15.51 -1.79
C LEU A 85 -5.40 -14.99 -0.84
N PHE A 86 -5.80 -14.83 0.42
CA PHE A 86 -4.89 -15.02 1.52
C PHE A 86 -4.18 -16.37 1.29
N GLU A 87 -3.01 -16.34 0.67
CA GLU A 87 -2.08 -17.46 0.70
C GLU A 87 -1.04 -17.13 1.79
N ASP A 88 -1.07 -17.99 2.80
CA ASP A 88 -0.39 -17.92 4.08
C ASP A 88 1.17 -17.92 3.97
N PRO A 89 1.91 -17.81 5.08
CA PRO A 89 3.05 -16.92 5.24
C PRO A 89 4.33 -17.53 4.64
N SER A 90 5.00 -16.88 3.68
CA SER A 90 6.37 -17.27 3.32
C SER A 90 7.16 -16.27 2.43
N LEU A 91 8.33 -15.91 2.98
CA LEU A 91 9.62 -15.83 2.29
C LEU A 91 9.92 -14.61 1.39
N LEU A 92 10.38 -13.53 2.02
CA LEU A 92 11.27 -12.59 1.33
C LEU A 92 12.66 -13.25 1.16
N VAL A 93 12.85 -13.97 0.06
CA VAL A 93 14.20 -14.33 -0.41
C VAL A 93 14.88 -13.06 -0.90
N VAL A 94 15.77 -12.51 -0.09
CA VAL A 94 16.73 -11.50 -0.54
C VAL A 94 17.93 -12.26 -1.11
N ASN A 95 17.97 -12.43 -2.44
CA ASN A 95 19.14 -12.96 -3.12
C ASN A 95 20.26 -11.89 -3.12
N LYS A 96 21.46 -12.28 -2.72
CA LYS A 96 22.70 -11.72 -3.27
C LYS A 96 23.56 -12.86 -3.80
#